data_AF-A0A2D8XMV5-F1
#
_entry.id   AF-A0A2D8XMV5-F1
#
_cell.length_a   1.000
_cell.length_b   1.000
_cell.length_c   1.000
_cell.angle_alpha   90.00
_cell.angle_beta   90.00
_cell.angle_gamma   90.00
#
_symmetry.space_group_name_H-M   'P 1'
#
loop_
_entity.id
_entity.type
_entity.pdbx_description
1 polymer ?
#
loop_
_entity_poly.entity_id
_entity_poly.type
_entity_poly.pdbx_seq_one_letter_code
_entity_poly.pdbx_strand_id
1 'polypeptide(L)' 'MGLSVTWPVGIELTDWANCLITDFVDFGAFDPLEDPEKWQDWGSQFLNATNLVEDFPDPYMYDDWREWAERFVQTTL' A
#
# COMPACT_ATOMS: atom_id res chain seq x y z
N MET A 1 15.29 -0.15 -11.58
CA MET A 1 13.91 0.03 -12.08
C MET A 1 13.19 0.75 -10.96
N GLY A 2 12.76 1.99 -11.17
CA GLY A 2 12.03 2.72 -10.13
C GLY A 2 10.62 2.15 -10.02
N LEU A 3 10.21 1.76 -8.82
CA LEU A 3 8.81 1.46 -8.52
C LEU A 3 8.00 2.74 -8.76
N SER A 4 7.02 2.70 -9.65
CA SER A 4 6.13 3.84 -9.91
C SER A 4 4.81 3.56 -9.21
N VAL A 5 4.68 3.95 -7.95
CA VAL A 5 3.45 3.73 -7.18
C VAL A 5 2.43 4.84 -7.48
N THR A 6 1.19 4.44 -7.74
CA THR A 6 0.07 5.37 -7.96
C THR A 6 -0.22 6.20 -6.70
N TRP A 7 -0.44 7.51 -6.84
CA TRP A 7 -0.77 8.38 -5.70
C TRP A 7 -2.22 8.20 -5.22
N PRO A 8 -2.49 8.13 -3.90
CA PRO A 8 -3.83 7.92 -3.31
C PRO A 8 -4.75 9.16 -3.35
N VAL A 9 -4.47 10.14 -4.23
CA VAL A 9 -5.16 11.43 -4.23
C VAL A 9 -6.34 11.42 -5.21
N GLY A 10 -7.55 11.68 -4.70
CA GLY A 10 -8.75 11.80 -5.53
C GLY A 10 -9.36 10.47 -6.00
N ILE A 11 -8.89 9.34 -5.46
CA ILE A 11 -9.41 8.00 -5.71
C ILE A 11 -9.90 7.36 -4.41
N GLU A 12 -10.74 6.31 -4.52
CA GLU A 12 -11.15 5.51 -3.39
C GLU A 12 -10.02 4.56 -2.96
N LEU A 13 -10.02 4.16 -1.70
CA LEU A 13 -9.02 3.27 -1.13
C LEU A 13 -8.95 1.93 -1.88
N THR A 14 -10.11 1.37 -2.23
CA THR A 14 -10.24 0.11 -2.96
C THR A 14 -9.64 0.21 -4.37
N ASP A 15 -9.90 1.32 -5.08
CA ASP A 15 -9.28 1.58 -6.38
C ASP A 15 -7.76 1.72 -6.25
N TRP A 16 -7.30 2.49 -5.26
CA TRP A 16 -5.87 2.64 -5.00
C TRP A 16 -5.19 1.31 -4.65
N ALA A 17 -5.81 0.51 -3.79
CA ALA A 17 -5.33 -0.81 -3.42
C ALA A 17 -5.18 -1.74 -4.63
N ASN A 18 -6.14 -1.71 -5.56
CA ASN A 18 -6.07 -2.48 -6.81
C ASN A 18 -4.93 -2.02 -7.73
N CYS A 19 -4.72 -0.70 -7.86
CA CYS A 19 -3.57 -0.16 -8.56
C CYS A 19 -2.26 -0.66 -7.93
N LEU A 20 -2.18 -0.59 -6.59
CA LEU A 20 -0.98 -0.97 -5.86
C LEU A 20 -0.65 -2.46 -6.04
N ILE A 21 -1.63 -3.35 -5.96
CA ILE A 21 -1.41 -4.78 -6.22
C ILE A 21 -0.87 -5.03 -7.63
N THR A 22 -1.35 -4.26 -8.61
CA THR A 22 -0.85 -4.34 -9.99
C THR A 22 0.59 -3.85 -10.09
N ASP A 23 0.93 -2.76 -9.40
CA ASP A 23 2.28 -2.20 -9.37
C ASP A 23 3.28 -3.13 -8.65
N PHE A 24 2.81 -3.89 -7.66
CA PHE A 24 3.62 -4.80 -6.85
C PHE A 24 3.56 -6.28 -7.26
N VAL A 25 2.87 -6.61 -8.36
CA VAL A 25 2.68 -8.00 -8.82
C VAL A 25 3.99 -8.74 -9.10
N ASP A 26 5.05 -8.01 -9.51
CA ASP A 26 6.38 -8.57 -9.76
C ASP A 26 7.17 -8.85 -8.46
N PHE A 27 6.73 -8.30 -7.32
CA PHE A 27 7.40 -8.42 -6.02
C PHE A 27 6.79 -9.51 -5.14
N GLY A 28 5.54 -9.89 -5.37
CA GLY A 28 4.84 -10.90 -4.59
C GLY A 28 3.37 -11.07 -4.99
N ALA A 29 2.72 -12.05 -4.36
CA ALA A 29 1.27 -12.20 -4.42
C ALA A 29 0.65 -11.43 -3.25
N PHE A 30 -0.20 -10.46 -3.57
CA PHE A 30 -0.93 -9.64 -2.60
C PHE A 30 -2.43 -9.83 -2.81
N ASP A 31 -3.17 -9.92 -1.71
CA ASP A 31 -4.63 -10.07 -1.77
C ASP A 31 -5.32 -8.71 -1.99
N PRO A 32 -6.41 -8.66 -2.77
CA PRO A 32 -7.21 -7.45 -2.95
C PRO A 32 -7.88 -7.01 -1.66
N LEU A 33 -8.06 -5.69 -1.52
CA LEU A 33 -8.82 -5.12 -0.43
C LEU A 33 -10.32 -5.31 -0.67
N GLU A 34 -10.90 -6.33 -0.03
CA GLU A 34 -12.35 -6.60 -0.11
C GLU A 34 -13.17 -5.69 0.82
N ASP A 35 -12.59 -5.32 1.97
CA ASP A 35 -13.25 -4.53 3.01
C ASP A 35 -12.42 -3.28 3.32
N PRO A 36 -12.90 -2.07 2.95
CA PRO A 36 -12.20 -0.82 3.23
C PRO A 36 -11.94 -0.57 4.72
N GLU A 37 -12.74 -1.13 5.62
CA GLU A 37 -12.53 -0.98 7.07
C GLU A 37 -11.33 -1.79 7.56
N LYS A 38 -10.86 -2.79 6.79
CA LYS A 38 -9.73 -3.67 7.12
C LYS A 38 -8.44 -3.29 6.40
N TRP A 39 -8.35 -2.05 5.95
CA TRP A 39 -7.20 -1.55 5.20
C TRP A 39 -5.87 -1.66 5.95
N GLN A 40 -5.90 -1.62 7.29
CA GLN A 40 -4.70 -1.79 8.11
C GLN A 40 -4.15 -3.22 8.02
N ASP A 41 -5.05 -4.21 8.07
CA ASP A 41 -4.69 -5.62 7.94
C ASP A 41 -4.16 -5.91 6.52
N TRP A 42 -4.85 -5.37 5.51
CA TRP A 42 -4.40 -5.42 4.13
C TRP A 42 -3.03 -4.76 3.93
N GLY A 43 -2.84 -3.55 4.45
CA GLY A 43 -1.59 -2.80 4.35
C GLY A 43 -0.41 -3.51 5.02
N SER A 44 -0.66 -4.30 6.07
CA SER A 44 0.36 -5.08 6.76
C SER A 44 0.99 -6.17 5.90
N GLN A 45 0.33 -6.58 4.80
CA GLN A 45 0.90 -7.54 3.84
C GLN A 45 2.16 -6.98 3.16
N PHE A 46 2.19 -5.66 2.89
CA PHE A 46 3.34 -4.99 2.29
C PHE A 46 4.52 -4.85 3.24
N LEU A 47 4.27 -4.74 4.55
CA LEU A 47 5.32 -4.75 5.57
C LEU A 47 6.04 -6.11 5.63
N ASN A 48 5.31 -7.20 5.39
CA ASN A 48 5.86 -8.55 5.43
C ASN A 48 6.57 -8.94 4.12
N ALA A 49 6.40 -8.17 3.05
CA ALA A 49 7.06 -8.42 1.79
C ALA A 49 8.56 -8.10 1.91
N THR A 50 9.34 -9.15 2.15
CA THR A 50 10.78 -9.10 2.52
C THR A 50 11.70 -8.54 1.42
N ASN A 51 11.16 -8.30 0.23
CA ASN A 51 11.85 -7.72 -0.92
C ASN A 51 11.55 -6.22 -1.12
N LEU A 52 10.66 -5.65 -0.31
CA LEU A 52 10.35 -4.22 -0.33
C LEU A 52 11.18 -3.49 0.73
N VAL A 53 11.38 -2.19 0.53
CA VAL A 53 12.17 -1.29 1.39
C VAL A 53 11.88 -1.49 2.88
N GLU A 54 12.91 -1.59 3.73
CA GLU A 54 12.79 -1.94 5.16
C GLU A 54 12.04 -0.90 6.04
N ASP A 55 11.61 0.24 5.50
CA ASP A 55 11.11 1.40 6.27
C ASP A 55 9.68 1.82 5.87
N PHE A 56 8.83 0.85 5.54
CA PHE A 56 7.42 1.18 5.29
C PHE A 56 6.71 1.62 6.58
N PRO A 57 5.84 2.65 6.49
CA PRO A 57 5.03 3.07 7.61
C PRO A 57 4.04 1.96 8.01
N ASP A 58 3.97 1.66 9.31
CA ASP A 58 2.99 0.71 9.85
C ASP A 58 1.57 1.29 9.74
N PRO A 59 0.64 0.67 9.00
CA PRO A 59 -0.72 1.18 8.84
C PRO A 59 -1.51 1.24 10.15
N TYR A 60 -1.18 0.41 11.14
CA TYR A 60 -1.84 0.44 12.45
C TYR A 60 -1.49 1.70 13.27
N MET A 61 -0.47 2.46 12.85
CA MET A 61 -0.07 3.73 13.48
C MET A 61 -0.87 4.93 12.96
N TYR A 62 -1.78 4.73 12.00
CA TYR A 62 -2.57 5.79 11.37
C TYR A 62 -4.06 5.49 11.49
N ASP A 63 -4.84 6.53 11.78
CA ASP A 63 -6.31 6.48 11.79
C ASP A 63 -6.92 6.75 10.41
N ASP A 64 -6.18 7.42 9.51
CA ASP A 64 -6.59 7.69 8.13
C ASP A 64 -5.68 6.94 7.13
N TRP A 65 -6.30 6.12 6.29
CA TRP A 65 -5.62 5.37 5.24
C TRP A 65 -4.91 6.28 4.24
N ARG A 66 -5.41 7.51 4.01
CA ARG A 66 -4.81 8.46 3.07
C ARG A 66 -3.46 8.95 3.58
N GLU A 67 -3.39 9.28 4.87
CA GLU A 67 -2.15 9.71 5.49
C GLU A 67 -1.10 8.61 5.43
N TRP A 68 -1.50 7.37 5.73
CA TRP A 68 -0.63 6.21 5.59
C TRP A 68 -0.19 5.99 4.14
N ALA A 69 -1.12 6.03 3.19
CA ALA A 69 -0.86 5.80 1.77
C ALA A 69 0.11 6.84 1.19
N GLU A 70 -0.04 8.12 1.55
CA GLU A 70 0.90 9.18 1.14
C GLU A 70 2.32 8.90 1.65
N ARG A 71 2.46 8.43 2.90
CA ARG A 71 3.75 8.03 3.47
C ARG A 71 4.32 6.80 2.77
N PHE A 72 3.48 5.83 2.45
CA PHE A 72 3.87 4.63 1.72
C PHE A 72 4.44 4.96 0.33
N VAL A 73 3.78 5.84 -0.43
CA VAL A 73 4.25 6.30 -1.74
C VAL A 73 5.56 7.09 -1.61
N GLN A 74 5.71 7.91 -0.57
CA GLN A 74 6.97 8.65 -0.31
C GLN A 74 8.17 7.74 -0.05
N THR A 75 7.97 6.57 0.57
CA THR A 75 9.07 5.61 0.85
C THR A 75 9.50 4.82 -0.40
N THR A 76 8.66 4.74 -1.43
CA THR A 76 8.91 3.93 -2.65
C THR A 76 9.51 4.70 -3.82
N LEU A 77 9.54 6.04 -3.74
CA LEU A 77 10.12 6.96 -4.72
C LEU A 77 11.57 7.31 -4.39
#